data_AF-A0A520D9P9-F1
#
_entry.id   AF-A0A520D9P9-F1
#
_cell.length_a   1.000
_cell.length_b   1.000
_cell.length_c   1.000
_cell.angle_alpha   90.00
_cell.angle_beta   90.00
_cell.angle_gamma   90.00
#
_symmetry.space_group_name_H-M   'P 1'
#
loop_
_entity.id
_entity.type
_entity.pdbx_description
1 polymer ?
#
loop_
_entity_poly.entity_id
_entity_poly.type
_entity_poly.pdbx_seq_one_letter_code
_entity_poly.pdbx_strand_id
1 'polypeptide(L)'
;MPRYNAPFEIHVHGDVPLRSDVTFAQIQEALKPLWKYAGAKSLADGATSSYEEEPGLRFEPKEHMLQMCWTVAGDEDFRQELDEMCMALNELAEQGAAIEITFYDTDFDEEEGDSDEESRDDFVMLFVGPNPAAIMQVQRDLLVEDVINLMERHFDGAELGGVVSEIDKLFGERFDALVNSLEIGKRPRGSGGSGGPGTGGGHGGGHGGGRRPKHLH
;
A
#
# COMPACT_ATOMS: atom_id res chain seq x y z
N MET A 1 -22.61 -9.11 10.70
CA MET A 1 -23.48 -10.16 10.13
C MET A 1 -22.96 -11.51 10.63
N PRO A 2 -23.79 -12.56 10.78
CA PRO A 2 -23.29 -13.86 11.19
C PRO A 2 -22.37 -14.43 10.09
N ARG A 3 -21.18 -14.92 10.48
CA ARG A 3 -20.08 -15.45 9.65
C ARG A 3 -20.41 -16.73 8.84
N TYR A 4 -21.67 -16.93 8.43
CA TYR A 4 -22.14 -18.20 7.89
C TYR A 4 -22.13 -18.30 6.36
N ASN A 5 -21.75 -17.25 5.64
CA ASN A 5 -21.34 -17.37 4.24
C ASN A 5 -20.22 -16.35 4.01
N ALA A 6 -18.98 -16.81 3.98
CA ALA A 6 -17.86 -16.00 3.50
C ALA A 6 -17.78 -16.28 1.99
N PRO A 7 -18.21 -15.34 1.13
CA PRO A 7 -18.33 -15.59 -0.31
C PRO A 7 -16.99 -15.74 -1.02
N PHE A 8 -15.88 -15.39 -0.35
CA PHE A 8 -14.55 -15.45 -0.94
C PHE A 8 -13.58 -16.30 -0.14
N GLU A 9 -12.76 -17.04 -0.87
CA GLU A 9 -11.48 -17.51 -0.41
C GLU A 9 -10.41 -16.51 -0.86
N ILE A 10 -9.74 -15.87 0.10
CA ILE A 10 -8.86 -14.74 -0.15
C ILE A 10 -7.41 -15.17 0.06
N HIS A 11 -6.61 -15.04 -0.99
CA HIS A 11 -5.18 -15.36 -1.01
C HIS A 11 -4.37 -14.08 -0.87
N VAL A 12 -3.39 -14.07 0.02
CA VAL A 12 -2.51 -12.93 0.30
C VAL A 12 -1.06 -13.37 0.17
N HIS A 13 -0.41 -12.94 -0.92
CA HIS A 13 0.93 -13.34 -1.30
C HIS A 13 1.88 -12.15 -1.39
N GLY A 14 3.06 -12.25 -0.80
CA GLY A 14 4.08 -11.21 -0.95
C GLY A 14 5.21 -11.30 0.08
N ASP A 15 6.35 -10.74 -0.31
CA ASP A 15 7.52 -10.63 0.56
C ASP A 15 7.85 -9.15 0.78
N VAL A 16 7.83 -8.71 2.03
CA VAL A 16 8.10 -7.33 2.44
C VAL A 16 9.43 -7.26 3.18
N PRO A 17 10.49 -6.70 2.56
CA PRO A 17 11.75 -6.47 3.25
C PRO A 17 11.56 -5.38 4.30
N LEU A 18 11.91 -5.69 5.53
CA LEU A 18 11.74 -4.84 6.70
C LEU A 18 13.07 -4.21 7.10
N ARG A 19 13.01 -3.02 7.68
CA ARG A 19 14.24 -2.43 8.23
C ARG A 19 14.83 -3.31 9.34
N SER A 20 16.15 -3.27 9.44
CA SER A 20 16.90 -4.02 10.45
C SER A 20 16.51 -3.73 11.91
N ASP A 21 15.88 -2.59 12.21
CA ASP A 21 15.43 -2.20 13.55
C ASP A 21 13.98 -2.63 13.87
N VAL A 22 13.28 -3.23 12.91
CA VAL A 22 11.89 -3.68 13.11
C VAL A 22 11.83 -4.84 14.10
N THR A 23 10.96 -4.68 15.09
CA THR A 23 10.69 -5.69 16.12
C THR A 23 9.46 -6.52 15.79
N PHE A 24 9.39 -7.75 16.31
CA PHE A 24 8.21 -8.60 16.18
C PHE A 24 6.92 -7.93 16.69
N ALA A 25 7.01 -7.09 17.72
CA ALA A 25 5.86 -6.36 18.24
C ALA A 25 5.29 -5.35 17.23
N GLN A 26 6.15 -4.68 16.46
CA GLN A 26 5.71 -3.77 15.40
C GLN A 26 5.04 -4.54 14.26
N ILE A 27 5.58 -5.71 13.89
CA ILE A 27 4.98 -6.58 12.88
C ILE A 27 3.61 -7.08 13.34
N GLN A 28 3.49 -7.51 14.60
CA GLN A 28 2.23 -7.97 15.16
C GLN A 28 1.16 -6.87 15.15
N GLU A 29 1.52 -5.61 15.43
CA GLU A 29 0.58 -4.49 15.33
C GLU A 29 0.27 -4.12 13.88
N ALA A 30 1.24 -4.21 12.94
CA ALA A 30 0.99 -3.93 11.53
C ALA A 30 0.09 -4.97 10.86
N LEU A 31 0.19 -6.24 11.24
CA LEU A 31 -0.65 -7.34 10.73
C LEU A 31 -1.96 -7.53 11.48
N LYS A 32 -2.24 -6.67 12.45
CA LYS A 32 -3.44 -6.72 13.29
C LYS A 32 -4.77 -6.70 12.56
N PRO A 33 -4.95 -5.90 11.50
CA PRO A 33 -6.15 -5.97 10.66
C PRO A 33 -6.42 -7.41 10.21
N LEU A 34 -5.41 -8.09 9.66
CA LEU A 34 -5.55 -9.44 9.10
C LEU A 34 -5.92 -10.50 10.15
N TRP A 35 -5.10 -10.66 11.19
CA TRP A 35 -5.35 -11.73 12.15
C TRP A 35 -6.60 -11.47 13.02
N LYS A 36 -6.99 -10.21 13.22
CA LYS A 36 -8.28 -9.91 13.85
C LYS A 36 -9.46 -10.25 12.94
N TYR A 37 -9.35 -9.98 11.65
CA TYR A 37 -10.37 -10.32 10.67
C TYR A 37 -10.65 -11.83 10.70
N ALA A 38 -9.58 -12.64 10.70
CA ALA A 38 -9.65 -14.09 10.89
C ALA A 38 -10.21 -14.55 12.27
N GLY A 39 -10.47 -13.61 13.19
CA GLY A 39 -11.01 -13.88 14.52
C GLY A 39 -9.98 -14.36 15.54
N ALA A 40 -8.69 -14.25 15.22
CA ALA A 40 -7.61 -14.62 16.12
C ALA A 40 -7.34 -13.55 17.19
N LYS A 41 -6.66 -13.95 18.26
CA LYS A 41 -6.31 -13.04 19.38
C LYS A 41 -4.90 -12.45 19.29
N SER A 42 -4.08 -12.98 18.40
CA SER A 42 -2.69 -12.58 18.20
C SER A 42 -2.19 -13.04 16.83
N LEU A 43 -1.05 -12.51 16.39
CA LEU A 43 -0.42 -12.95 15.14
C LEU A 43 -0.08 -14.45 15.19
N ALA A 44 0.44 -14.96 16.31
CA ALA A 44 0.77 -16.39 16.44
C ALA A 44 -0.44 -17.32 16.30
N ASP A 45 -1.64 -16.82 16.57
CA ASP A 45 -2.92 -17.55 16.51
C ASP A 45 -3.56 -17.42 15.11
N GLY A 46 -3.41 -16.27 14.45
CA GLY A 46 -4.03 -15.98 13.15
C GLY A 46 -3.08 -16.00 11.95
N ALA A 47 -1.80 -16.36 12.14
CA ALA A 47 -0.83 -16.43 11.05
C ALA A 47 -0.98 -17.70 10.21
N THR A 48 -1.60 -18.76 10.74
CA THR A 48 -1.82 -20.01 10.02
C THR A 48 -2.77 -19.78 8.86
N SER A 49 -2.43 -20.31 7.69
CA SER A 49 -3.31 -20.30 6.52
C SER A 49 -4.44 -21.32 6.64
N SER A 50 -5.50 -21.14 5.85
CA SER A 50 -6.55 -22.15 5.65
C SER A 50 -6.00 -23.48 5.11
N TYR A 51 -4.92 -23.44 4.34
CA TYR A 51 -4.22 -24.59 3.77
C TYR A 51 -2.97 -24.95 4.60
N GLU A 52 -2.78 -26.23 4.95
CA GLU A 52 -1.69 -26.69 5.84
C GLU A 52 -0.30 -26.60 5.19
N GLU A 53 -0.25 -26.68 3.87
CA GLU A 53 0.96 -26.57 3.05
C GLU A 53 1.49 -25.13 2.96
N GLU A 54 0.64 -24.14 3.21
CA GLU A 54 1.01 -22.73 3.14
C GLU A 54 1.70 -22.29 4.44
N PRO A 55 2.84 -21.59 4.35
CA PRO A 55 3.60 -21.19 5.54
C PRO A 55 2.91 -20.09 6.36
N GLY A 56 1.89 -19.41 5.81
CA GLY A 56 1.13 -18.37 6.50
C GLY A 56 1.82 -17.01 6.53
N LEU A 57 1.52 -16.23 7.57
CA LEU A 57 2.16 -14.94 7.85
C LEU A 57 3.42 -15.15 8.72
N ARG A 58 4.61 -15.01 8.14
CA ARG A 58 5.87 -15.34 8.81
C ARG A 58 6.86 -14.20 8.80
N PHE A 59 7.44 -13.90 9.96
CA PHE A 59 8.62 -13.03 10.05
C PHE A 59 9.88 -13.89 10.10
N GLU A 60 10.83 -13.62 9.20
CA GLU A 60 12.15 -14.24 9.13
C GLU A 60 13.22 -13.29 9.69
N PRO A 61 13.65 -13.44 10.96
CA PRO A 61 14.50 -12.44 11.61
C PRO A 61 15.91 -12.33 11.03
N LYS A 62 16.39 -13.39 10.36
CA LYS A 62 17.73 -13.41 9.76
C LYS A 62 17.80 -12.59 8.48
N GLU A 63 16.72 -12.63 7.71
CA GLU A 63 16.60 -11.96 6.42
C GLU A 63 15.88 -10.61 6.55
N HIS A 64 15.37 -10.30 7.76
CA HIS A 64 14.49 -9.17 8.02
C HIS A 64 13.34 -9.12 7.00
N MET A 65 12.73 -10.27 6.73
CA MET A 65 11.67 -10.42 5.73
C MET A 65 10.35 -10.76 6.42
N LEU A 66 9.28 -10.06 6.07
CA LEU A 66 7.92 -10.52 6.31
C LEU A 66 7.45 -11.27 5.06
N GLN A 67 7.24 -12.56 5.19
CA GLN A 67 6.71 -13.43 4.15
C GLN A 67 5.22 -13.63 4.37
N MET A 68 4.45 -13.52 3.29
CA MET A 68 3.02 -13.69 3.28
C MET A 68 2.70 -14.75 2.22
N CYS A 69 2.24 -15.91 2.70
CA CYS A 69 1.55 -16.89 1.87
C CYS A 69 0.38 -17.41 2.70
N TRP A 70 -0.72 -16.67 2.65
CA TRP A 70 -1.79 -16.79 3.63
C TRP A 70 -3.17 -16.71 2.98
N THR A 71 -3.99 -17.72 3.27
CA THR A 71 -5.34 -17.86 2.75
C THR A 71 -6.37 -17.79 3.87
N VAL A 72 -7.41 -16.98 3.68
CA VAL A 72 -8.50 -16.77 4.65
C VAL A 72 -9.86 -16.71 3.96
N ALA A 73 -10.88 -17.28 4.59
CA ALA A 73 -12.26 -17.05 4.16
C ALA A 73 -12.72 -15.64 4.57
N GLY A 74 -13.30 -14.89 3.64
CA GLY A 74 -13.73 -13.51 3.88
C GLY A 74 -14.80 -13.00 2.92
N ASP A 75 -14.99 -11.69 2.96
CA ASP A 75 -15.97 -10.93 2.19
C ASP A 75 -15.29 -9.66 1.63
N GLU A 76 -16.02 -8.84 0.87
CA GLU A 76 -15.51 -7.61 0.25
C GLU A 76 -14.92 -6.62 1.26
N ASP A 77 -15.39 -6.65 2.52
CA ASP A 77 -14.93 -5.77 3.59
C ASP A 77 -13.46 -5.99 3.99
N PHE A 78 -12.88 -7.14 3.63
CA PHE A 78 -11.45 -7.43 3.83
C PHE A 78 -10.53 -6.41 3.15
N ARG A 79 -10.99 -5.73 2.08
CA ARG A 79 -10.25 -4.65 1.42
C ARG A 79 -9.89 -3.51 2.37
N GLN A 80 -10.73 -3.22 3.36
CA GLN A 80 -10.43 -2.19 4.38
C GLN A 80 -9.28 -2.62 5.30
N GLU A 81 -9.23 -3.91 5.66
CA GLU A 81 -8.16 -4.46 6.49
C GLU A 81 -6.82 -4.45 5.75
N LEU A 82 -6.85 -4.67 4.43
CA LEU A 82 -5.68 -4.56 3.56
C LEU A 82 -5.16 -3.12 3.47
N ASP A 83 -6.04 -2.12 3.37
CA ASP A 83 -5.65 -0.70 3.40
C ASP A 83 -4.96 -0.34 4.72
N GLU A 84 -5.53 -0.76 5.86
CA GLU A 84 -4.95 -0.51 7.18
C GLU A 84 -3.58 -1.19 7.34
N MET A 85 -3.45 -2.44 6.89
CA MET A 85 -2.19 -3.17 6.88
C MET A 85 -1.14 -2.45 6.03
N CYS A 86 -1.47 -2.05 4.81
CA CYS A 86 -0.55 -1.34 3.92
C CYS A 86 -0.05 -0.04 4.53
N MET A 87 -0.94 0.75 5.16
CA MET A 87 -0.55 1.97 5.86
C MET A 87 0.46 1.69 6.97
N ALA A 88 0.26 0.63 7.75
CA ALA A 88 1.17 0.26 8.84
C ALA A 88 2.51 -0.29 8.32
N LEU A 89 2.51 -1.09 7.25
CA LEU A 89 3.71 -1.69 6.68
C LEU A 89 4.64 -0.66 6.03
N ASN A 90 4.12 0.44 5.48
CA ASN A 90 4.94 1.51 4.90
C ASN A 90 6.02 2.01 5.87
N GLU A 91 5.67 2.17 7.16
CA GLU A 91 6.62 2.62 8.18
C GLU A 91 7.56 1.52 8.67
N LEU A 92 7.42 0.26 8.25
CA LEU A 92 8.32 -0.84 8.63
C LEU A 92 9.22 -1.30 7.48
N ALA A 93 8.75 -1.12 6.25
CA ALA A 93 9.46 -1.54 5.05
C ALA A 93 10.82 -0.83 4.90
N GLU A 94 11.82 -1.57 4.43
CA GLU A 94 13.15 -1.05 4.05
C GLU A 94 13.17 -0.54 2.61
N GLN A 95 12.46 -1.23 1.72
CA GLN A 95 12.31 -0.90 0.30
C GLN A 95 10.86 -1.08 -0.13
N GLY A 96 10.55 -0.77 -1.39
CA GLY A 96 9.24 -1.09 -1.95
C GLY A 96 9.02 -2.60 -1.98
N ALA A 97 7.76 -3.02 -1.87
CA ALA A 97 7.34 -4.40 -2.05
C ALA A 97 5.94 -4.45 -2.66
N ALA A 98 5.65 -5.51 -3.40
CA ALA A 98 4.32 -5.81 -3.91
C ALA A 98 3.69 -6.93 -3.08
N ILE A 99 2.38 -6.82 -2.90
CA ILE A 99 1.55 -7.83 -2.24
C ILE A 99 0.38 -8.10 -3.19
N GLU A 100 0.31 -9.35 -3.65
CA GLU A 100 -0.73 -9.91 -4.50
C GLU A 100 -1.90 -10.38 -3.65
N ILE A 101 -3.10 -9.92 -4.00
CA ILE A 101 -4.34 -10.34 -3.36
C ILE A 101 -5.28 -10.92 -4.41
N THR A 102 -5.76 -12.14 -4.18
CA THR A 102 -6.80 -12.76 -5.02
C THR A 102 -8.01 -13.09 -4.17
N PHE A 103 -9.19 -12.69 -4.64
CA PHE A 103 -10.48 -13.09 -4.08
C PHE A 103 -11.05 -14.13 -5.03
N TYR A 104 -11.18 -15.39 -4.57
CA TYR A 104 -11.83 -16.46 -5.32
C TYR A 104 -13.28 -16.63 -4.86
N ASP A 105 -14.23 -16.60 -5.78
CA ASP A 105 -15.65 -16.79 -5.50
C ASP A 105 -15.93 -18.25 -5.11
N THR A 106 -16.32 -18.48 -3.85
CA THR A 106 -16.61 -19.83 -3.36
C THR A 106 -17.98 -20.34 -3.78
N ASP A 107 -18.87 -19.45 -4.21
CA ASP A 107 -20.23 -19.79 -4.63
C ASP A 107 -20.31 -20.11 -6.14
N PHE A 108 -19.25 -19.83 -6.90
CA PHE A 108 -19.20 -20.07 -8.34
C PHE A 108 -18.73 -21.50 -8.64
N ASP A 109 -19.53 -22.24 -9.43
CA ASP A 109 -19.21 -23.57 -9.92
C ASP A 109 -19.31 -23.59 -11.46
N GLU A 110 -18.17 -23.74 -12.13
CA GLU A 110 -18.09 -23.79 -13.60
C GLU A 110 -18.83 -24.98 -14.23
N GLU A 111 -19.04 -26.08 -13.48
CA GLU A 111 -19.66 -27.31 -13.96
C GLU A 111 -21.17 -27.38 -13.65
N GLU A 112 -21.63 -26.76 -12.55
CA GLU A 112 -23.03 -26.82 -12.08
C GLU A 112 -23.82 -25.50 -12.22
N GLY A 113 -23.16 -24.38 -12.55
CA GLY A 113 -23.75 -23.03 -12.67
C GLY A 113 -24.58 -22.79 -13.94
N ASP A 114 -25.35 -21.69 -13.94
CA ASP A 114 -25.99 -21.21 -15.17
C ASP A 114 -24.90 -20.73 -16.15
N SER A 115 -25.04 -21.00 -17.44
CA SER A 115 -24.01 -20.64 -18.44
C SER A 115 -23.80 -19.14 -18.59
N ASP A 116 -24.71 -18.34 -18.03
CA ASP A 116 -24.68 -16.88 -18.01
C ASP A 116 -24.14 -16.29 -16.69
N GLU A 117 -23.80 -17.13 -15.68
CA GLU A 117 -23.14 -16.67 -14.45
C GLU A 117 -21.64 -16.49 -14.68
N GLU A 118 -21.10 -15.34 -14.29
CA GLU A 118 -19.67 -15.03 -14.32
C GLU A 118 -19.10 -15.09 -12.90
N SER A 119 -17.88 -15.63 -12.77
CA SER A 119 -17.16 -15.61 -11.50
C SER A 119 -16.96 -14.18 -10.99
N ARG A 120 -17.16 -13.97 -9.68
CA ARG A 120 -16.85 -12.69 -9.02
C ARG A 120 -15.39 -12.57 -8.60
N ASP A 121 -14.50 -13.39 -9.16
CA ASP A 121 -13.07 -13.34 -8.85
C ASP A 121 -12.50 -11.93 -9.07
N ASP A 122 -11.65 -11.50 -8.14
CA ASP A 122 -10.97 -10.21 -8.24
C ASP A 122 -9.50 -10.33 -7.85
N PHE A 123 -8.65 -9.57 -8.53
CA PHE A 123 -7.21 -9.54 -8.29
C PHE A 123 -6.73 -8.11 -8.05
N VAL A 124 -6.04 -7.91 -6.94
CA VAL A 124 -5.56 -6.60 -6.51
C VAL A 124 -4.07 -6.67 -6.21
N MET A 125 -3.30 -5.78 -6.85
CA MET A 125 -1.91 -5.53 -6.51
C MET A 125 -1.80 -4.36 -5.54
N LEU A 126 -1.27 -4.63 -4.35
CA LEU A 126 -0.96 -3.63 -3.35
C LEU A 126 0.54 -3.37 -3.33
N PHE A 127 0.92 -2.11 -3.06
CA PHE A 127 2.32 -1.72 -2.98
C PHE A 127 2.57 -0.99 -1.67
N VAL A 128 3.59 -1.43 -0.94
CA VAL A 128 4.05 -0.84 0.31
C VAL A 128 5.49 -0.39 0.18
N GLY A 129 5.88 0.63 0.94
CA GLY A 129 7.27 1.07 0.96
C GLY A 129 7.50 2.30 1.86
N PRO A 130 8.77 2.59 2.20
CA PRO A 130 9.13 3.65 3.15
C PRO A 130 8.79 5.07 2.65
N ASN A 131 8.59 5.24 1.35
CA ASN A 131 8.21 6.50 0.74
C ASN A 131 7.63 6.26 -0.67
N PRO A 132 6.97 7.26 -1.28
CA PRO A 132 6.38 7.09 -2.61
C PRO A 132 7.39 6.73 -3.71
N ALA A 133 8.64 7.18 -3.63
CA ALA A 133 9.66 6.85 -4.61
C ALA A 133 9.98 5.35 -4.62
N ALA A 134 10.08 4.74 -3.43
CA ALA A 134 10.34 3.31 -3.29
C ALA A 134 9.19 2.45 -3.82
N ILE A 135 7.94 2.88 -3.60
CA ILE A 135 6.75 2.23 -4.16
C ILE A 135 6.75 2.30 -5.68
N MET A 136 6.99 3.49 -6.25
CA MET A 136 7.03 3.69 -7.70
C MET A 136 8.14 2.88 -8.35
N GLN A 137 9.28 2.71 -7.68
CA GLN A 137 10.38 1.89 -8.17
C GLN A 137 9.94 0.43 -8.37
N VAL A 138 9.28 -0.18 -7.38
CA VAL A 138 8.81 -1.57 -7.50
C VAL A 138 7.68 -1.71 -8.51
N GLN A 139 6.77 -0.75 -8.60
CA GLN A 139 5.76 -0.71 -9.65
C GLN A 139 6.39 -0.69 -11.06
N ARG A 140 7.46 0.09 -11.23
CA ARG A 140 8.21 0.13 -12.49
C ARG A 140 8.88 -1.21 -12.75
N ASP A 141 9.59 -1.75 -11.78
CA ASP A 141 10.41 -2.95 -11.96
C ASP A 141 9.54 -4.15 -12.32
N LEU A 142 8.38 -4.31 -11.68
CA LEU A 142 7.39 -5.34 -12.04
C LEU A 142 6.84 -5.16 -13.45
N LEU A 143 6.45 -3.93 -13.83
CA LEU A 143 5.96 -3.70 -15.19
C LEU A 143 7.04 -4.00 -16.24
N VAL A 144 8.28 -3.60 -15.97
CA VAL A 144 9.40 -3.87 -16.86
C VAL A 144 9.62 -5.37 -17.00
N GLU A 145 9.63 -6.10 -15.89
CA GLU A 145 9.75 -7.57 -15.87
C GLU A 145 8.62 -8.23 -16.68
N ASP A 146 7.37 -7.86 -16.44
CA ASP A 146 6.20 -8.41 -17.15
C ASP A 146 6.26 -8.15 -18.66
N VAL A 147 6.59 -6.93 -19.05
CA VAL A 147 6.70 -6.55 -20.47
C VAL A 147 7.85 -7.31 -21.13
N ILE A 148 9.00 -7.42 -20.47
CA ILE A 148 10.13 -8.20 -20.98
C ILE A 148 9.72 -9.66 -21.15
N ASN A 149 9.16 -10.28 -20.10
CA ASN A 149 8.73 -11.69 -20.11
C ASN A 149 7.71 -11.97 -21.22
N LEU A 150 6.80 -11.03 -21.50
CA LEU A 150 5.85 -11.15 -22.59
C LEU A 150 6.54 -11.05 -23.96
N MET A 151 7.47 -10.10 -24.12
CA MET A 151 8.11 -9.81 -25.41
C MET A 151 9.23 -10.78 -25.77
N GLU A 152 9.93 -11.37 -24.79
CA GLU A 152 10.98 -12.38 -25.02
C GLU A 152 10.46 -13.67 -25.67
N ARG A 153 9.14 -13.87 -25.69
CA ARG A 153 8.50 -14.93 -26.49
C ARG A 153 8.68 -14.73 -28.01
N HIS A 154 9.01 -13.51 -28.44
CA HIS A 154 9.08 -13.12 -29.84
C HIS A 154 10.38 -12.42 -30.25
N PHE A 155 11.10 -11.83 -29.30
CA PHE A 155 12.32 -11.04 -29.51
C PHE A 155 13.46 -11.50 -28.59
N ASP A 156 14.70 -11.18 -28.92
CA ASP A 156 15.82 -11.39 -27.99
C ASP A 156 15.80 -10.30 -26.91
N GLY A 157 16.03 -10.67 -25.64
CA GLY A 157 16.04 -9.72 -24.52
C GLY A 157 16.99 -8.54 -24.71
N ALA A 158 18.11 -8.73 -25.43
CA ALA A 158 19.05 -7.66 -25.74
C ALA A 158 18.46 -6.57 -26.66
N GLU A 159 17.41 -6.87 -27.42
CA GLU A 159 16.72 -5.93 -28.30
C GLU A 159 15.68 -5.08 -27.55
N LEU A 160 15.28 -5.49 -26.35
CA LEU A 160 14.19 -4.87 -25.59
C LEU A 160 14.58 -3.62 -24.80
N GLY A 161 15.87 -3.24 -24.80
CA GLY A 161 16.35 -2.05 -24.08
C GLY A 161 15.64 -0.74 -24.49
N GLY A 162 15.20 -0.63 -25.75
CA GLY A 162 14.40 0.51 -26.21
C GLY A 162 13.02 0.57 -25.57
N VAL A 163 12.38 -0.59 -25.33
CA VAL A 163 11.06 -0.69 -24.69
C VAL A 163 11.18 -0.30 -23.22
N VAL A 164 12.17 -0.84 -22.51
CA VAL A 164 12.45 -0.47 -21.12
C VAL A 164 12.68 1.03 -21.00
N SER A 165 13.44 1.63 -21.91
CA SER A 165 13.67 3.08 -21.90
C SER A 165 12.39 3.91 -22.07
N GLU A 166 11.37 3.43 -22.79
CA GLU A 166 10.09 4.15 -22.90
C GLU A 166 9.26 4.02 -21.61
N ILE A 167 9.29 2.85 -20.95
CA ILE A 167 8.67 2.66 -19.64
C ILE A 167 9.31 3.62 -18.61
N ASP A 168 10.64 3.74 -18.63
CA ASP A 168 11.40 4.62 -17.74
C ASP A 168 10.99 6.07 -17.86
N LYS A 169 10.75 6.53 -19.09
CA LYS A 169 10.26 7.90 -19.34
C LYS A 169 8.90 8.11 -18.72
N LEU A 170 7.96 7.19 -18.91
CA LEU A 170 6.61 7.29 -18.35
C LEU A 170 6.63 7.32 -16.81
N PHE A 171 7.46 6.50 -16.18
CA PHE A 171 7.61 6.51 -14.72
C PHE A 171 8.33 7.77 -14.22
N GLY A 172 9.32 8.27 -14.95
CA GLY A 172 9.98 9.54 -14.67
C GLY A 172 9.00 10.71 -14.68
N GLU A 173 8.16 10.81 -15.72
CA GLU A 173 7.12 11.85 -15.82
C GLU A 173 6.11 11.76 -14.67
N ARG A 174 5.68 10.56 -14.29
CA ARG A 174 4.80 10.34 -13.12
C ARG A 174 5.48 10.77 -11.82
N PHE A 175 6.77 10.47 -11.67
CA PHE A 175 7.52 10.82 -10.47
C PHE A 175 7.65 12.34 -10.33
N ASP A 176 8.00 13.02 -11.41
CA ASP A 176 8.08 14.48 -11.45
C ASP A 176 6.72 15.12 -11.12
N ALA A 177 5.63 14.60 -11.70
CA ALA A 177 4.29 15.07 -11.39
C ALA A 177 3.94 14.89 -9.90
N LEU A 178 4.31 13.75 -9.31
CA LEU A 178 4.08 13.46 -7.90
C LEU A 178 4.88 14.42 -7.00
N VAL A 179 6.18 14.59 -7.24
CA VAL A 179 7.04 15.50 -6.46
C VAL A 179 6.52 16.93 -6.54
N ASN A 180 6.18 17.41 -7.74
CA ASN A 180 5.60 18.74 -7.93
C ASN A 180 4.30 18.92 -7.13
N SER A 181 3.42 17.91 -7.11
CA SER A 181 2.18 17.96 -6.33
C SER A 181 2.42 18.07 -4.82
N LEU A 182 3.42 17.36 -4.29
CA LEU A 182 3.79 17.39 -2.88
C LEU A 182 4.45 18.72 -2.47
N GLU A 183 5.24 19.31 -3.38
CA GLU A 183 5.84 20.64 -3.18
C GLU A 183 4.79 21.75 -3.20
N ILE A 184 3.80 21.67 -4.09
CA ILE A 184 2.65 22.59 -4.14
C ILE A 184 1.80 22.49 -2.86
N GLY A 185 1.70 21.30 -2.27
CA GLY A 185 1.01 21.06 -1.00
C GLY A 185 1.69 21.64 0.24
N LYS A 186 3.00 21.95 0.17
CA LYS A 186 3.71 22.64 1.27
C LYS A 186 3.27 24.10 1.31
N ARG A 187 2.36 24.43 2.24
CA ARG A 187 2.06 25.82 2.62
C ARG A 187 3.39 26.58 2.80
N PRO A 188 3.54 27.80 2.24
CA PRO A 188 4.78 28.56 2.38
C PRO A 188 5.14 28.65 3.85
N ARG A 189 6.32 28.12 4.23
CA ARG A 189 6.88 28.34 5.56
C ARG A 189 7.00 29.85 5.72
N GLY A 190 6.14 30.42 6.56
CA GLY A 190 6.16 31.84 6.89
C GLY A 190 7.57 32.22 7.34
N SER A 191 8.24 33.03 6.54
CA SER A 191 9.50 33.68 6.88
C SER A 191 9.24 34.66 8.02
N GLY A 192 9.22 34.16 9.25
CA GLY A 192 9.31 34.96 10.45
C GLY A 192 10.78 35.26 10.78
N GLY A 193 11.17 36.52 10.65
CA GLY A 193 12.16 37.15 11.51
C GLY A 193 13.61 37.21 11.02
N SER A 194 14.00 38.36 10.46
CA SER A 194 15.29 39.01 10.76
C SER A 194 15.39 40.38 10.08
N GLY A 195 15.73 41.42 10.85
CA GLY A 195 16.42 42.61 10.31
C GLY A 195 15.68 43.93 10.45
N GLY A 196 15.61 44.48 11.67
CA GLY A 196 15.51 45.93 11.83
C GLY A 196 16.81 46.61 11.36
N PRO A 197 16.71 47.84 10.83
CA PRO A 197 17.29 48.95 11.56
C PRO A 197 16.25 50.05 11.77
N GLY A 198 16.21 50.56 12.99
CA GLY A 198 15.27 51.58 13.40
C GLY A 198 15.53 52.90 12.70
N THR A 199 14.48 53.46 12.10
CA THR A 199 14.32 54.90 11.84
C THR A 199 12.83 55.20 11.73
N GLY A 200 12.36 56.24 12.44
CA GLY A 200 11.18 57.00 12.01
C GLY A 200 9.92 56.87 12.86
N GLY A 201 9.83 57.73 13.88
CA GLY A 201 8.69 58.62 14.16
C GLY A 201 7.24 58.15 14.01
N GLY A 202 6.50 58.27 15.12
CA GLY A 202 5.26 59.06 15.12
C GLY A 202 3.91 58.33 15.22
N HIS A 203 3.23 58.64 16.33
CA HIS A 203 1.78 58.88 16.47
C HIS A 203 0.76 57.72 16.45
N GLY A 204 -0.07 57.73 17.51
CA GLY A 204 -1.47 57.27 17.55
C GLY A 204 -1.64 55.76 17.78
N GLY A 205 -2.45 55.24 18.68
CA GLY A 205 -3.61 55.79 19.38
C GLY A 205 -4.71 54.72 19.38
N GLY A 206 -5.11 54.25 20.57
CA GLY A 206 -6.49 53.91 20.92
C GLY A 206 -7.24 52.74 20.23
N HIS A 207 -7.69 51.82 21.08
CA HIS A 207 -9.01 51.15 21.09
C HIS A 207 -9.34 50.02 20.09
N GLY A 208 -9.95 48.97 20.67
CA GLY A 208 -11.25 48.51 20.17
C GLY A 208 -11.29 47.04 19.74
N GLY A 209 -12.03 46.23 20.51
CA GLY A 209 -12.30 44.84 20.17
C GLY A 209 -13.37 44.62 19.11
N GLY A 210 -13.65 43.35 18.83
CA GLY A 210 -14.75 42.92 17.96
C GLY A 210 -14.40 41.63 17.24
N ARG A 211 -14.78 40.47 17.78
CA ARG A 211 -15.97 39.67 17.40
C ARG A 211 -15.76 38.76 16.18
N ARG A 212 -15.86 37.45 16.45
CA ARG A 212 -15.92 36.32 15.50
C ARG A 212 -17.13 36.48 14.56
N PRO A 213 -17.04 36.06 13.28
CA PRO A 213 -18.22 35.83 12.46
C PRO A 213 -18.76 34.40 12.63
N LYS A 214 -20.09 34.32 12.73
CA LYS A 214 -20.93 33.13 12.70
C LYS A 214 -21.43 32.92 11.26
N HIS A 215 -21.45 31.65 10.83
CA HIS A 215 -22.30 30.96 9.84
C HIS A 215 -22.57 31.59 8.45
N LEU A 216 -22.52 30.72 7.43
CA LEU A 216 -23.60 30.66 6.43
C LEU A 216 -23.78 29.22 5.91
N HIS A 217 -25.02 28.96 5.49
CA HIS A 217 -25.71 27.71 5.14
C HIS A 217 -24.98 26.73 4.24
#